data_AF-A0A3R9GUA3-F1
#
_entry.id   AF-A0A3R9GUA3-F1
#
_cell.length_a   1.000
_cell.length_b   1.000
_cell.length_c   1.000
_cell.angle_alpha   90.00
_cell.angle_beta   90.00
_cell.angle_gamma   90.00
#
_symmetry.space_group_name_H-M   'P 1'
#
loop_
_entity.id
_entity.type
_entity.pdbx_description
1 polymer ?
#
loop_
_entity_poly.entity_id
_entity_poly.type
_entity_poly.pdbx_seq_one_letter_code
_entity_poly.pdbx_strand_id
1 'polypeptide(L)' 'MSLLNMLEDFQTANDLRLMADKLEIAGKLSKEEIDWIRSKADWIDPIVSSTDELLGIRNHENSREQKEQYLSEKRYYW' A
#
# COMPACT_ATOMS: atom_id res chain seq x y z
N MET A 1 15.51 1.86 -13.58
CA MET A 1 15.22 1.19 -12.29
C MET A 1 13.98 1.83 -11.63
N SER A 2 13.92 3.15 -11.41
CA SER A 2 12.77 3.84 -10.76
C SER A 2 11.39 3.59 -11.42
N LEU A 3 11.28 3.58 -12.76
CA LEU A 3 9.98 3.39 -13.45
C LEU A 3 9.35 2.00 -13.23
N LEU A 4 10.15 0.93 -13.15
CA LEU A 4 9.65 -0.42 -12.91
C LEU A 4 9.12 -0.57 -11.47
N ASN A 5 9.81 0.04 -10.51
CA ASN A 5 9.40 0.05 -9.10
C ASN A 5 8.10 0.84 -8.90
N MET A 6 7.94 1.96 -9.62
CA MET A 6 6.67 2.71 -9.65
C MET A 6 5.55 1.91 -10.32
N LEU A 7 5.83 1.21 -11.42
CA LEU A 7 4.82 0.39 -12.09
C LEU A 7 4.33 -0.76 -11.18
N GLU A 8 5.25 -1.42 -10.46
CA GLU A 8 4.90 -2.47 -9.49
C GLU A 8 4.03 -1.91 -8.35
N ASP A 9 4.39 -0.75 -7.80
CA ASP A 9 3.58 -0.06 -6.78
C ASP A 9 2.19 0.31 -7.31
N PHE A 10 2.10 0.86 -8.53
CA PHE A 10 0.83 1.20 -9.16
C PHE A 10 -0.06 -0.03 -9.40
N GLN A 11 0.51 -1.13 -9.88
CA GLN A 11 -0.22 -2.39 -10.07
C GLN A 11 -0.71 -2.95 -8.73
N THR A 12 0.16 -2.97 -7.72
CA THR A 12 -0.16 -3.45 -6.37
C THR A 12 -1.30 -2.64 -5.74
N ALA A 13 -1.29 -1.32 -5.90
CA ALA A 13 -2.35 -0.45 -5.39
C ALA A 13 -3.71 -0.75 -6.06
N ASN A 14 -3.72 -0.93 -7.38
CA ASN A 14 -4.96 -1.25 -8.10
C ASN A 14 -5.52 -2.63 -7.71
N ASP A 15 -4.65 -3.62 -7.55
CA ASP A 15 -5.06 -4.96 -7.12
C ASP A 15 -5.64 -4.95 -5.70
N LEU A 16 -5.09 -4.14 -4.79
CA LEU A 16 -5.63 -3.95 -3.44
C LEU A 16 -7.02 -3.30 -3.45
N ARG A 17 -7.24 -2.27 -4.29
CA ARG A 17 -8.58 -1.64 -4.43
C ARG A 17 -9.60 -2.64 -4.96
N LEU A 18 -9.23 -3.40 -6.00
CA LEU A 18 -10.08 -4.46 -6.56
C LEU A 18 -10.40 -5.55 -5.52
N MET A 19 -9.43 -5.91 -4.68
CA MET A 19 -9.64 -6.86 -3.60
C MET A 19 -10.60 -6.30 -2.55
N ALA A 20 -10.43 -5.03 -2.14
CA ALA A 20 -11.33 -4.35 -1.21
C ALA A 20 -12.77 -4.35 -1.72
N ASP A 21 -12.98 -3.98 -2.99
CA ASP A 21 -14.31 -3.95 -3.61
C ASP A 21 -14.96 -5.35 -3.61
N LYS A 22 -14.20 -6.39 -3.96
CA LYS A 22 -14.68 -7.78 -3.94
C LYS A 22 -15.02 -8.25 -2.52
N LEU A 23 -14.24 -7.85 -1.52
CA LEU A 23 -14.46 -8.23 -0.12
C LEU A 23 -15.66 -7.51 0.49
N GLU A 24 -15.88 -6.25 0.11
CA GLU A 24 -17.05 -5.46 0.49
C GLU A 24 -18.32 -6.09 -0.10
N ILE A 25 -18.32 -6.40 -1.40
CA ILE A 25 -19.45 -7.08 -2.07
C ILE A 25 -19.73 -8.45 -1.46
N ALA A 26 -18.68 -9.20 -1.12
CA ALA A 26 -18.82 -10.51 -0.49
C ALA A 26 -19.29 -10.43 0.98
N GLY A 27 -19.35 -9.24 1.58
CA GLY A 27 -19.73 -9.04 2.98
C GLY A 27 -18.80 -9.75 3.96
N LYS A 28 -17.53 -9.96 3.58
CA LYS A 28 -16.57 -10.77 4.35
C LYS A 28 -15.81 -9.97 5.39
N LEU A 29 -15.67 -8.66 5.18
CA LEU A 29 -14.95 -7.75 6.06
C LEU A 29 -15.87 -6.62 6.51
N SER A 30 -15.56 -6.05 7.67
CA SER A 30 -16.21 -4.83 8.15
C SER A 30 -15.83 -3.63 7.28
N LYS A 31 -16.64 -2.58 7.33
CA LYS A 31 -16.37 -1.34 6.60
C LYS A 31 -15.02 -0.72 7.01
N GLU A 32 -14.66 -0.79 8.29
CA GLU A 32 -13.38 -0.27 8.80
C GLU A 32 -12.18 -1.02 8.19
N GLU A 33 -12.27 -2.35 8.06
CA GLU A 33 -11.22 -3.15 7.42
C GLU A 33 -11.11 -2.84 5.93
N ILE A 34 -12.23 -2.65 5.23
CA ILE A 34 -12.24 -2.25 3.82
C ILE A 34 -11.61 -0.88 3.62
N ASP A 35 -11.98 0.10 4.45
CA ASP A 35 -11.44 1.46 4.40
C ASP A 35 -9.94 1.48 4.72
N TRP A 36 -9.48 0.62 5.63
CA TRP A 36 -8.06 0.42 5.90
C TRP A 36 -7.31 -0.13 4.69
N ILE A 37 -7.84 -1.15 4.00
CA ILE A 37 -7.23 -1.70 2.78
C ILE A 37 -7.12 -0.63 1.68
N ARG A 38 -8.19 0.15 1.48
CA ARG A 38 -8.20 1.25 0.51
C ARG A 38 -7.16 2.32 0.84
N SER A 39 -7.07 2.72 2.12
CA SER A 39 -6.06 3.66 2.59
C SER A 39 -4.63 3.15 2.34
N LYS A 40 -4.37 1.85 2.57
CA LYS A 40 -3.08 1.23 2.22
C LYS A 40 -2.80 1.20 0.72
N ALA A 41 -3.82 1.00 -0.11
CA ALA A 41 -3.67 1.10 -1.56
C ALA A 41 -3.26 2.50 -1.98
N ASP A 42 -3.89 3.53 -1.41
CA ASP A 42 -3.58 4.94 -1.70
C ASP A 42 -2.16 5.35 -1.24
N TRP A 43 -1.66 4.74 -0.17
CA TRP A 43 -0.28 4.93 0.29
C TRP A 43 0.75 4.26 -0.64
N ILE A 44 0.39 3.13 -1.26
CA ILE A 44 1.26 2.41 -2.19
C ILE A 44 1.25 3.05 -3.58
N ASP A 45 0.13 3.62 -3.99
CA ASP A 45 -0.04 4.20 -5.31
C ASP A 45 0.89 5.40 -5.54
N PRO A 46 1.82 5.36 -6.50
CA PRO A 46 2.74 6.46 -6.77
C PRO A 46 2.05 7.71 -7.35
N ILE A 47 0.83 7.59 -7.86
CA ILE A 47 0.04 8.70 -8.39
C ILE A 47 -0.68 9.44 -7.27
N VAL A 48 -1.24 8.71 -6.30
CA VAL A 48 -1.92 9.29 -5.13
C VAL A 48 -0.90 9.71 -4.08
N SER A 49 0.07 8.83 -3.79
CA SER A 49 1.15 9.00 -2.83
C SER A 49 0.66 9.59 -1.51
N SER A 50 -0.40 8.98 -0.94
CA SER A 50 -0.94 9.45 0.34
C SER A 50 0.10 9.29 1.45
N THR A 51 -0.02 10.08 2.51
CA THR A 51 0.83 9.93 3.70
C THR A 51 0.14 9.01 4.67
N ASP A 52 0.82 7.93 5.08
CA ASP A 52 0.34 7.05 6.13
C ASP A 52 0.84 7.53 7.49
N GLU A 53 -0.03 7.60 8.49
CA GLU A 53 0.33 8.14 9.82
C GLU A 53 1.42 7.31 10.52
N LEU A 54 1.52 6.01 10.22
CA LEU A 54 2.46 5.09 10.85
C LEU A 54 3.74 4.95 10.02
N LEU A 55 3.61 4.94 8.69
CA LEU A 55 4.69 4.64 7.76
C LEU A 55 5.29 5.87 7.07
N GLY A 56 4.63 7.02 7.16
CA GLY A 56 5.02 8.27 6.52
C GLY A 56 4.80 8.26 5.01
N ILE A 57 5.63 9.01 4.27
CA ILE A 57 5.59 9.06 2.81
C ILE A 57 6.35 7.86 2.24
N ARG A 58 5.77 7.18 1.25
CA ARG A 58 6.41 6.04 0.59
C ARG A 58 7.45 6.51 -0.42
N ASN A 59 8.66 5.94 -0.36
CA ASN A 59 9.65 6.12 -1.43
C ASN A 59 9.42 5.06 -2.53
N HIS A 60 8.83 5.50 -3.64
CA HIS A 60 8.48 4.62 -4.77
C HIS A 60 9.67 4.26 -5.66
N GLU A 61 10.80 4.97 -5.57
CA GLU A 61 11.99 4.68 -6.37
C GLU A 61 12.76 3.46 -5.86
N ASN A 62 12.60 3.15 -4.57
CA ASN A 62 13.28 2.05 -3.91
C ASN A 62 12.87 0.69 -4.48
N SER A 63 13.82 -0.26 -4.48
CA SER A 63 13.53 -1.66 -4.83
C SER A 63 12.61 -2.30 -3.79
N ARG A 64 12.05 -3.44 -4.15
CA ARG A 64 11.24 -4.24 -3.24
C ARG A 64 12.02 -4.64 -1.97
N GLU A 65 13.28 -5.07 -2.07
CA GLU A 65 14.05 -5.44 -0.87
C GLU A 65 14.25 -4.24 0.06
N GLN A 66 14.49 -3.05 -0.50
CA GLN A 66 14.66 -1.82 0.28
C GLN A 66 13.36 -1.41 0.97
N LYS A 67 12.21 -1.58 0.30
CA LYS A 67 10.88 -1.34 0.87
C LYS A 67 10.58 -2.33 2.00
N GLU A 68 10.92 -3.60 1.83
CA GLU A 68 10.76 -4.65 2.84
C GLU A 68 11.67 -4.40 4.06
N GLN A 69 12.92 -3.96 3.83
CA GLN A 69 13.83 -3.57 4.91
C GLN A 69 13.32 -2.34 5.67
N TYR A 70 12.83 -1.31 4.97
CA TYR A 70 12.22 -0.14 5.62
C TYR A 70 11.04 -0.53 6.54
N LEU A 71 10.19 -1.44 6.06
CA LEU A 71 9.06 -1.95 6.84
C LEU A 71 9.51 -2.79 8.04
N SER A 72 10.57 -3.59 7.91
CA SER A 72 11.10 -4.38 9.02
C SER A 72 11.72 -3.46 10.09
N GLU A 73 12.49 -2.45 9.70
CA GLU A 73 13.05 -1.45 10.60
C GLU A 73 11.97 -0.68 11.35
N LYS A 74 10.90 -0.25 10.66
CA LYS A 74 9.76 0.41 11.30
C LYS A 74 9.00 -0.51 12.26
N ARG A 75 8.92 -1.81 12.00
CA ARG A 75 8.32 -2.80 12.92
C ARG A 75 9.08 -2.95 14.24
N TYR A 76 10.38 -2.66 14.30
CA TYR A 76 11.17 -2.73 15.53
C TYR A 76 10.91 -1.57 16.52
N TYR A 77 10.19 -0.52 16.09
CA TYR A 77 9.83 0.61 16.94
C TYR A 77 8.41 0.51 17.54
N TRP A 78 7.73 -0.63 17.36
CA TRP A 78 6.42 -0.97 17.93
C TRP A 78 6.51 -2.11 18.95
#